data_AF-A0A3S1AIP9-F1
#
_entry.id   AF-A0A3S1AIP9-F1
#
_cell.length_a   1.000
_cell.length_b   1.000
_cell.length_c   1.000
_cell.angle_alpha   90.00
_cell.angle_beta   90.00
_cell.angle_gamma   90.00
#
_symmetry.space_group_name_H-M   'P 1'
#
loop_
_entity.id
_entity.type
_entity.pdbx_description
1 polymer ?
#
loop_
_entity_poly.entity_id
_entity_poly.type
_entity_poly.pdbx_seq_one_letter_code
_entity_poly.pdbx_strand_id
1 'polypeptide(L)'
;MAIVYQFPCKTRRLDIRDLFSNEEVEQYYTYFINSDDWQRDVKSRTLYEGYPAMKPCNPIRDDMVWYVNEEAGFGTWIINKSALSIQENEERVWGWSPFVRKSTAPIHEPLNLTQKEMRHHLAWIVDEEGYGQYGLVTNTGEQWVPHPRPSGWRDHNAALGN
;
A
#
# COMPACT_ATOMS: atom_id res chain seq x y z
N MET A 1 -47.12 -15.06 20.93
CA MET A 1 -45.70 -15.27 20.56
C MET A 1 -45.21 -14.02 19.86
N ALA A 2 -44.23 -13.31 20.41
CA ALA A 2 -43.66 -12.14 19.76
C ALA A 2 -42.61 -12.59 18.75
N ILE A 3 -42.70 -12.09 17.51
CA ILE A 3 -41.71 -12.33 16.46
C ILE A 3 -40.58 -11.33 16.70
N VAL A 4 -39.42 -11.82 17.14
CA VAL A 4 -38.21 -11.01 17.29
C VAL A 4 -37.56 -10.93 15.91
N TYR A 5 -37.60 -9.75 15.31
CA TYR A 5 -36.84 -9.46 14.09
C TYR A 5 -35.40 -9.15 14.49
N GLN A 6 -34.47 -10.03 14.17
CA GLN A 6 -33.04 -9.70 14.21
C GLN A 6 -32.72 -8.82 13.00
N PHE A 7 -32.54 -7.54 13.24
CA PHE A 7 -31.91 -6.66 12.25
C PHE A 7 -30.45 -7.09 12.09
N PRO A 8 -29.90 -7.16 10.86
CA PRO A 8 -28.47 -7.38 10.69
C PRO A 8 -27.74 -6.24 11.40
N CYS A 9 -27.10 -6.56 12.51
CA CYS A 9 -26.20 -5.65 13.19
C CYS A 9 -25.09 -5.34 12.19
N LYS A 10 -25.01 -4.10 11.70
CA LYS A 10 -23.90 -3.68 10.85
C LYS A 10 -22.62 -3.95 11.63
N THR A 11 -21.89 -4.99 11.24
CA THR A 11 -20.61 -5.32 11.82
C THR A 11 -19.75 -4.06 11.70
N ARG A 12 -19.38 -3.47 12.85
CA ARG A 12 -18.56 -2.26 12.88
C ARG A 12 -17.25 -2.61 12.17
N ARG A 13 -16.94 -1.92 11.07
CA ARG A 13 -15.62 -2.00 10.44
C ARG A 13 -14.58 -1.58 11.48
N LEU A 14 -13.56 -2.41 11.65
CA LEU A 14 -12.47 -2.15 12.59
C LEU A 14 -11.68 -0.94 12.09
N ASP A 15 -11.49 0.04 12.96
CA ASP A 15 -10.64 1.19 12.69
C ASP A 15 -9.17 0.84 12.94
N ILE A 16 -8.23 1.66 12.45
CA ILE A 16 -6.79 1.49 12.70
C ILE A 16 -6.48 1.38 14.20
N ARG A 17 -7.19 2.14 15.04
CA ARG A 17 -7.05 2.12 16.51
C ARG A 17 -7.63 0.85 17.16
N ASP A 18 -8.51 0.13 16.46
CA ASP A 18 -9.02 -1.16 16.92
C ASP A 18 -8.03 -2.30 16.60
N LEU A 19 -7.08 -2.08 15.68
CA LEU A 19 -6.20 -3.11 15.11
C LEU A 19 -4.74 -3.01 15.57
N PHE A 20 -4.25 -1.81 15.86
CA PHE A 20 -2.84 -1.54 16.13
C PHE A 20 -2.66 -0.83 17.46
N SER A 21 -1.46 -0.96 18.04
CA SER A 21 -1.11 -0.23 19.26
C SER A 21 -1.11 1.29 19.01
N ASN A 22 -1.31 2.08 20.08
CA ASN A 22 -1.25 3.53 19.97
C ASN A 22 0.09 4.01 19.36
N GLU A 23 1.20 3.36 19.71
CA GLU A 23 2.50 3.72 19.15
C GLU A 23 2.56 3.54 17.63
N GLU A 24 2.11 2.40 17.11
CA GLU A 24 2.04 2.13 15.67
C GLU A 24 1.12 3.10 14.94
N VAL A 25 -0.02 3.43 15.55
CA VAL A 25 -0.98 4.41 15.01
C VAL A 25 -0.36 5.80 14.94
N GLU A 26 0.32 6.25 16.00
CA GLU A 26 0.97 7.57 16.01
C GLU A 26 2.14 7.62 15.04
N GLN A 27 2.92 6.54 14.88
CA GLN A 27 3.96 6.43 13.85
C GLN A 27 3.37 6.53 12.44
N TYR A 28 2.24 5.87 12.18
CA TYR A 28 1.51 5.96 10.92
C TYR A 28 1.10 7.40 10.63
N TYR A 29 0.41 8.08 11.56
CA TYR A 29 -0.02 9.47 11.34
C TYR A 29 1.18 10.42 11.21
N THR A 30 2.23 10.24 12.01
CA THR A 30 3.45 11.04 11.92
C THR A 30 4.12 10.92 10.54
N TYR A 31 4.14 9.72 9.95
CA TYR A 31 4.66 9.52 8.60
C TYR A 31 3.92 10.36 7.55
N PHE A 32 2.58 10.42 7.63
CA PHE A 32 1.78 11.23 6.72
C PHE A 32 1.89 12.74 7.02
N ILE A 33 1.91 13.16 8.28
CA ILE A 33 2.11 14.57 8.64
C ILE A 33 3.46 15.07 8.12
N ASN A 34 4.53 14.29 8.32
CA ASN A 34 5.86 14.65 7.79
C ASN A 34 5.89 14.66 6.26
N SER A 35 4.98 13.93 5.61
CA SER A 35 4.87 13.92 4.16
C SER A 35 4.24 15.18 3.58
N ASP A 36 3.46 15.94 4.36
CA ASP A 36 2.85 17.20 3.91
C ASP A 36 3.94 18.23 3.58
N ASP A 37 4.95 18.33 4.44
CA ASP A 37 6.11 19.19 4.21
C ASP A 37 6.92 18.71 2.99
N TRP A 38 7.07 17.40 2.83
CA TRP A 38 7.72 16.82 1.66
C TRP A 38 6.95 17.13 0.36
N GLN A 39 5.62 17.01 0.36
CA GLN A 39 4.77 17.29 -0.79
C GLN A 39 4.90 18.73 -1.26
N ARG A 40 4.96 19.68 -0.31
CA ARG A 40 5.07 21.10 -0.59
C ARG A 40 6.46 21.49 -1.12
N ASP A 41 7.51 21.02 -0.47
CA ASP A 41 8.85 21.61 -0.64
C ASP A 41 9.82 20.73 -1.45
N VAL A 42 9.57 19.41 -1.52
CA VAL A 42 10.54 18.43 -2.05
C VAL A 42 9.99 17.65 -3.25
N LYS A 43 8.68 17.34 -3.30
CA LYS A 43 8.08 16.47 -4.32
C LYS A 43 8.51 16.82 -5.73
N SER A 44 8.42 18.09 -6.12
CA SER A 44 8.78 18.57 -7.47
C SER A 44 10.21 18.22 -7.89
N ARG A 45 11.15 18.12 -6.94
CA ARG A 45 12.56 17.75 -7.17
C ARG A 45 12.77 16.23 -7.31
N THR A 46 11.79 15.44 -6.90
CA THR A 46 11.80 13.97 -6.96
C THR A 46 11.06 13.42 -8.17
N LEU A 47 10.50 14.31 -9.00
CA LEU A 47 9.86 13.96 -10.27
C LEU A 47 10.88 14.04 -11.40
N TYR A 48 10.71 13.18 -12.38
CA TYR A 48 11.44 13.22 -13.65
C TYR A 48 10.50 13.62 -14.77
N GLU A 49 11.07 14.03 -15.90
CA GLU A 49 10.31 14.44 -17.07
C GLU A 49 9.47 13.28 -17.62
N GLY A 50 8.18 13.51 -17.85
CA GLY A 50 7.23 12.50 -18.33
C GLY A 50 6.55 11.67 -17.23
N TYR A 51 6.89 11.87 -15.95
CA TYR A 51 6.16 11.26 -14.84
C TYR A 51 4.72 11.82 -14.76
N PRO A 52 3.69 10.99 -14.44
CA PRO A 52 3.73 9.54 -14.19
C PRO A 52 3.54 8.66 -15.44
N ALA A 53 3.24 9.24 -16.60
CA ALA A 53 2.88 8.51 -17.81
C ALA A 53 4.01 7.66 -18.39
N MET A 54 5.27 8.07 -18.19
CA MET A 54 6.44 7.30 -18.58
C MET A 54 7.03 6.59 -17.36
N LYS A 55 7.43 5.33 -17.54
CA LYS A 55 8.22 4.60 -16.55
C LYS A 55 9.63 5.21 -16.42
N PRO A 56 10.27 5.17 -15.23
CA PRO A 56 11.55 5.83 -15.01
C PRO A 56 12.72 5.08 -15.64
N CYS A 57 12.59 3.76 -15.79
CA CYS A 57 13.60 2.87 -16.33
C CYS A 57 12.96 1.62 -16.94
N ASN A 58 13.77 0.75 -17.53
CA ASN A 58 13.32 -0.62 -17.81
C ASN A 58 13.09 -1.36 -16.48
N PRO A 59 12.11 -2.29 -16.43
CA PRO A 59 11.86 -3.04 -15.22
C PRO A 59 13.09 -3.87 -14.83
N ILE A 60 13.44 -3.89 -13.55
CA ILE A 60 14.58 -4.65 -13.03
C ILE A 60 14.29 -6.16 -13.02
N ARG A 61 13.01 -6.52 -12.90
CA ARG A 61 12.51 -7.89 -12.93
C ARG A 61 11.39 -8.01 -13.97
N ASP A 62 11.24 -9.18 -14.55
CA ASP A 62 10.23 -9.43 -15.60
C ASP A 62 8.78 -9.34 -15.08
N ASP A 63 8.57 -9.47 -13.77
CA ASP A 63 7.26 -9.39 -13.10
C ASP A 63 6.89 -7.98 -12.62
N MET A 64 7.74 -6.97 -12.89
CA MET A 64 7.45 -5.58 -12.54
C MET A 64 6.58 -4.90 -13.60
N VAL A 65 5.43 -4.39 -13.16
CA VAL A 65 4.49 -3.65 -14.01
C VAL A 65 4.47 -2.18 -13.59
N TRP A 66 4.58 -1.25 -14.55
CA TRP A 66 4.42 0.17 -14.27
C TRP A 66 2.93 0.49 -14.15
N TYR A 67 2.51 0.90 -12.96
CA TYR A 67 1.15 1.32 -12.68
C TYR A 67 1.06 2.83 -12.62
N VAL A 68 0.00 3.39 -13.20
CA VAL A 68 -0.32 4.82 -13.16
C VAL A 68 -1.73 4.97 -12.57
N ASN A 69 -1.84 5.72 -11.48
CA ASN A 69 -3.12 6.24 -11.02
C ASN A 69 -3.27 7.65 -11.61
N GLU A 70 -4.12 7.78 -12.63
CA GLU A 70 -4.34 9.05 -13.33
C GLU A 70 -5.06 10.08 -12.47
N GLU A 71 -6.02 9.64 -11.63
CA GLU A 71 -6.80 10.52 -10.75
C GLU A 71 -5.92 11.17 -9.69
N ALA A 72 -5.05 10.38 -9.05
CA ALA A 72 -4.12 10.86 -8.04
C ALA A 72 -2.79 11.38 -8.62
N GLY A 73 -2.58 11.27 -9.94
CA GLY A 73 -1.43 11.83 -10.65
C GLY A 73 -0.08 11.21 -10.28
N PHE A 74 -0.02 9.90 -10.01
CA PHE A 74 1.22 9.23 -9.63
C PHE A 74 1.43 7.89 -10.35
N GLY A 75 2.69 7.44 -10.39
CA GLY A 75 3.06 6.16 -10.95
C GLY A 75 4.10 5.45 -10.08
N THR A 76 4.03 4.13 -10.04
CA THR A 76 4.96 3.27 -9.30
C THR A 76 5.02 1.87 -9.90
N TRP A 77 6.09 1.16 -9.61
CA TRP A 77 6.19 -0.25 -9.98
C TRP A 77 5.29 -1.11 -9.09
N ILE A 78 4.72 -2.17 -9.64
CA ILE A 78 4.00 -3.19 -8.90
C ILE A 78 4.69 -4.53 -9.13
N ILE A 79 4.87 -5.28 -8.04
CA ILE A 79 5.18 -6.70 -8.07
C ILE A 79 4.02 -7.41 -7.39
N ASN A 80 3.24 -8.16 -8.16
CA ASN A 80 2.07 -8.86 -7.65
C ASN A 80 2.30 -10.37 -7.60
N LYS A 81 2.49 -10.92 -6.39
CA LYS A 81 2.66 -12.37 -6.17
C LYS A 81 1.33 -13.11 -6.06
N SER A 82 0.22 -12.40 -5.92
CA SER A 82 -1.11 -12.99 -5.87
C SER A 82 -1.62 -13.36 -7.27
N ALA A 83 -2.66 -14.19 -7.32
CA ALA A 83 -3.39 -14.46 -8.56
C ALA A 83 -4.43 -13.37 -8.92
N LEU A 84 -4.56 -12.32 -8.10
CA LEU A 84 -5.57 -11.28 -8.28
C LEU A 84 -5.13 -10.28 -9.35
N SER A 85 -6.10 -9.69 -10.05
CA SER A 85 -5.84 -8.54 -10.94
C SER A 85 -5.33 -7.34 -10.14
N ILE A 86 -4.50 -6.51 -10.76
CA ILE A 86 -4.05 -5.24 -10.19
C ILE A 86 -5.26 -4.29 -10.14
N GLN A 87 -5.70 -3.98 -8.93
CA GLN A 87 -6.82 -3.09 -8.67
C GLN A 87 -6.65 -2.44 -7.30
N GLU A 88 -7.03 -1.18 -7.20
CA GLU A 88 -7.08 -0.47 -5.93
C GLU A 88 -8.26 -0.96 -5.10
N ASN A 89 -8.02 -1.24 -3.82
CA ASN A 89 -9.07 -1.54 -2.86
C ASN A 89 -9.32 -0.34 -1.94
N GLU A 90 -10.41 0.37 -2.20
CA GLU A 90 -10.84 1.55 -1.43
C GLU A 90 -11.46 1.21 -0.07
N GLU A 91 -11.71 -0.08 0.24
CA GLU A 91 -12.35 -0.48 1.48
C GLU A 91 -11.47 -0.32 2.73
N ARG A 92 -10.21 0.13 2.55
CA ARG A 92 -9.23 0.39 3.61
C ARG A 92 -9.05 -0.82 4.54
N VAL A 93 -8.97 -2.01 3.96
CA VAL A 93 -8.73 -3.25 4.70
C VAL A 93 -7.24 -3.34 5.06
N TRP A 94 -6.95 -3.46 6.36
CA TRP A 94 -5.58 -3.43 6.90
C TRP A 94 -4.96 -4.82 7.00
N GLY A 95 -3.64 -4.90 6.82
CA GLY A 95 -2.86 -6.11 7.04
C GLY A 95 -2.27 -6.17 8.45
N TRP A 96 -1.11 -6.80 8.60
CA TRP A 96 -0.39 -6.93 9.88
C TRP A 96 0.35 -5.66 10.33
N SER A 97 0.28 -4.57 9.56
CA SER A 97 0.88 -3.28 9.90
C SER A 97 0.00 -2.14 9.37
N PRO A 98 0.04 -0.94 9.99
CA PRO A 98 -0.59 0.26 9.48
C PRO A 98 -0.21 0.62 8.04
N PHE A 99 0.92 0.14 7.53
CA PHE A 99 1.40 0.42 6.18
C PHE A 99 1.10 -0.70 5.18
N VAL A 100 0.39 -1.75 5.61
CA VAL A 100 0.01 -2.90 4.78
C VAL A 100 -1.49 -2.85 4.51
N ARG A 101 -1.88 -2.97 3.24
CA ARG A 101 -3.28 -2.91 2.79
C ARG A 101 -3.64 -4.14 1.99
N LYS A 102 -4.88 -4.62 2.11
CA LYS A 102 -5.43 -5.60 1.17
C LYS A 102 -5.73 -4.94 -0.18
N SER A 103 -4.70 -4.65 -0.96
CA SER A 103 -4.82 -3.96 -2.24
C SER A 103 -3.68 -4.36 -3.16
N THR A 104 -4.01 -4.81 -4.37
CA THR A 104 -3.01 -5.22 -5.37
C THR A 104 -2.47 -4.03 -6.16
N ALA A 105 -3.13 -2.87 -6.09
CA ALA A 105 -2.60 -1.58 -6.50
C ALA A 105 -2.35 -0.65 -5.28
N PRO A 106 -1.41 0.29 -5.36
CA PRO A 106 -1.19 1.27 -4.30
C PRO A 106 -2.38 2.22 -4.14
N ILE A 107 -2.76 2.47 -2.89
CA ILE A 107 -3.89 3.36 -2.52
C ILE A 107 -3.48 4.84 -2.33
N HIS A 108 -2.18 5.13 -2.36
CA HIS A 108 -1.64 6.48 -2.27
C HIS A 108 -0.28 6.53 -2.94
N GLU A 109 0.17 7.71 -3.33
CA GLU A 109 1.50 7.87 -3.91
C GLU A 109 2.61 7.47 -2.93
N PRO A 110 3.80 7.09 -3.43
CA PRO A 110 4.95 6.92 -2.55
C PRO A 110 5.44 8.29 -2.04
N LEU A 111 5.61 8.38 -0.73
CA LEU A 111 5.95 9.62 -0.03
C LEU A 111 7.40 9.63 0.47
N ASN A 112 7.90 10.81 0.82
CA ASN A 112 9.18 11.00 1.49
C ASN A 112 10.42 10.52 0.68
N LEU A 113 10.36 10.60 -0.65
CA LEU A 113 11.50 10.31 -1.52
C LEU A 113 12.54 11.44 -1.48
N THR A 114 13.82 11.12 -1.41
CA THR A 114 14.87 12.16 -1.38
C THR A 114 15.43 12.46 -2.77
N GLN A 115 15.33 11.51 -3.69
CA GLN A 115 15.88 11.61 -5.05
C GLN A 115 14.94 10.93 -6.06
N LYS A 116 14.93 11.40 -7.30
CA LYS A 116 14.06 10.85 -8.37
C LYS A 116 14.42 9.39 -8.72
N GLU A 117 15.70 9.04 -8.60
CA GLU A 117 16.26 7.73 -8.89
C GLU A 117 15.70 6.64 -7.96
N MET A 118 15.20 7.01 -6.78
CA MET A 118 14.53 6.07 -5.88
C MET A 118 13.32 5.40 -6.55
N ARG A 119 12.65 6.08 -7.50
CA ARG A 119 11.52 5.53 -8.25
C ARG A 119 11.89 4.36 -9.17
N HIS A 120 13.18 4.16 -9.46
CA HIS A 120 13.67 3.01 -10.22
C HIS A 120 13.54 1.72 -9.40
N HIS A 121 13.68 1.84 -8.08
CA HIS A 121 13.75 0.74 -7.13
C HIS A 121 12.46 0.57 -6.33
N LEU A 122 11.69 1.64 -6.17
CA LEU A 122 10.48 1.61 -5.35
C LEU A 122 9.34 0.88 -6.05
N ALA A 123 8.74 -0.07 -5.35
CA ALA A 123 7.60 -0.84 -5.83
C ALA A 123 6.54 -1.02 -4.74
N TRP A 124 5.29 -1.12 -5.17
CA TRP A 124 4.20 -1.72 -4.40
C TRP A 124 4.31 -3.24 -4.52
N ILE A 125 4.71 -3.90 -3.43
CA ILE A 125 4.96 -5.34 -3.39
C ILE A 125 3.77 -6.00 -2.71
N VAL A 126 3.09 -6.86 -3.47
CA VAL A 126 1.91 -7.59 -3.04
C VAL A 126 2.29 -9.04 -2.73
N ASP A 127 1.87 -9.52 -1.57
CA ASP A 127 2.03 -10.92 -1.17
C ASP A 127 1.05 -11.85 -1.90
N GLU A 128 1.19 -13.16 -1.66
CA GLU A 128 0.39 -14.21 -2.30
C GLU A 128 -1.11 -14.08 -2.00
N GLU A 129 -1.48 -13.42 -0.90
CA GLU A 129 -2.86 -13.22 -0.48
C GLU A 129 -3.43 -11.86 -0.93
N GLY A 130 -2.67 -11.02 -1.62
CA GLY A 130 -3.16 -9.71 -2.09
C GLY A 130 -2.96 -8.57 -1.09
N TYR A 131 -2.07 -8.71 -0.11
CA TYR A 131 -1.66 -7.61 0.75
C TYR A 131 -0.44 -6.89 0.19
N GLY A 132 -0.61 -5.60 -0.10
CA GLY A 132 0.40 -4.73 -0.65
C GLY A 132 0.99 -3.76 0.37
N GLN A 133 2.26 -3.42 0.16
CA GLN A 133 2.95 -2.33 0.83
C GLN A 133 4.06 -1.78 -0.07
N TYR A 134 4.54 -0.57 0.21
CA TYR A 134 5.74 -0.05 -0.44
C TYR A 134 7.01 -0.77 0.04
N GLY A 135 7.88 -1.10 -0.90
CA GLY A 135 9.18 -1.71 -0.67
C GLY A 135 10.19 -1.32 -1.75
N LEU A 136 11.37 -1.89 -1.67
CA LEU A 136 12.48 -1.63 -2.60
C LEU A 136 12.90 -2.90 -3.34
N VAL A 137 13.32 -2.72 -4.58
CA VAL A 137 13.90 -3.74 -5.44
C VAL A 137 15.35 -3.36 -5.74
N THR A 138 16.30 -4.19 -5.35
CA THR A 138 17.72 -3.97 -5.61
C THR A 138 18.02 -4.11 -7.11
N ASN A 139 19.20 -3.66 -7.56
CA ASN A 139 19.65 -3.88 -8.95
C ASN A 139 19.74 -5.36 -9.36
N THR A 140 19.84 -6.27 -8.39
CA THR A 140 19.85 -7.73 -8.63
C THR A 140 18.45 -8.35 -8.62
N GLY A 141 17.40 -7.54 -8.43
CA GLY A 141 16.01 -7.99 -8.39
C GLY A 141 15.57 -8.54 -7.03
N GLU A 142 16.37 -8.39 -5.97
CA GLU A 142 15.99 -8.78 -4.61
C GLU A 142 14.98 -7.78 -4.04
N GLN A 143 13.99 -8.28 -3.30
CA GLN A 143 12.92 -7.47 -2.72
C GLN A 143 13.16 -7.24 -1.23
N TRP A 144 12.94 -6.02 -0.78
CA TRP A 144 12.91 -5.66 0.62
C TRP A 144 11.60 -4.94 0.95
N VAL A 145 10.97 -5.32 2.05
CA VAL A 145 9.76 -4.68 2.59
C VAL A 145 9.99 -4.27 4.04
N PRO A 146 9.49 -3.10 4.48
CA PRO A 146 9.66 -2.61 5.84
C PRO A 146 8.84 -3.40 6.87
N HIS A 147 7.69 -3.96 6.46
CA HIS A 147 6.80 -4.71 7.34
C HIS A 147 6.67 -6.15 6.82
N PRO A 148 7.66 -7.04 7.07
CA PRO A 148 7.56 -8.44 6.67
C PRO A 148 6.37 -9.12 7.36
N ARG A 149 5.71 -10.03 6.65
CA ARG A 149 4.56 -10.77 7.17
C ARG A 149 4.97 -11.67 8.34
N PRO A 150 4.32 -11.57 9.51
CA PRO A 150 4.58 -12.50 10.62
C PRO A 150 4.13 -13.92 10.26
N SER A 151 4.94 -14.93 10.60
CA SER A 151 4.72 -16.34 10.24
C SER A 151 3.41 -16.96 10.75
N GLY A 152 2.80 -16.36 11.78
CA GLY A 152 1.52 -16.79 12.36
C GLY A 152 0.39 -15.78 12.22
N TRP A 153 0.56 -14.75 11.37
CA TRP A 153 -0.47 -13.74 11.21
C TRP A 153 -1.76 -14.34 10.63
N ARG A 154 -2.90 -13.94 11.20
CA ARG A 154 -4.23 -14.33 10.75
C ARG A 154 -4.97 -13.09 10.31
N ASP A 155 -5.65 -13.20 9.18
CA ASP A 155 -6.46 -12.11 8.67
C ASP A 155 -7.62 -11.82 9.64
N HIS A 156 -7.52 -10.69 10.34
CA HIS A 156 -8.54 -10.21 11.25
C HIS A 156 -9.80 -9.73 10.50
N ASN A 157 -9.74 -9.59 9.17
CA ASN A 157 -10.86 -9.21 8.32
C ASN A 157 -11.64 -10.43 7.81
N ALA A 158 -11.08 -11.65 7.90
CA ALA A 158 -11.75 -12.87 7.43
C ALA A 158 -13.08 -13.14 8.16
N ALA A 159 -13.24 -12.66 9.40
CA ALA A 159 -14.48 -12.79 10.16
C ALA A 159 -15.58 -11.80 9.74
N LEU A 160 -15.24 -10.76 8.97
CA LEU A 160 -16.18 -9.73 8.50
C LEU A 160 -16.73 -10.04 7.10
N GLY A 161 -16.23 -11.10 6.45
CA GLY A 161 -16.54 -11.47 5.06
C GLY A 161 -17.57 -12.58 4.87
N ASN A 162 -18.59 -12.67 5.74
CA ASN A 162 -19.77 -13.54 5.55
C ASN A 162 -21.07 -12.72 5.53
#